data_AF-A0A0C3IQ76-F1
#
_entry.id   AF-A0A0C3IQ76-F1
#
_cell.length_a   1.000
_cell.length_b   1.000
_cell.length_c   1.000
_cell.angle_alpha   90.00
_cell.angle_beta   90.00
_cell.angle_gamma   90.00
#
_symmetry.space_group_name_H-M   'P 1'
#
loop_
_entity.id
_entity.type
_entity.pdbx_description
1 polymer ?
#
loop_
_entity_poly.entity_id
_entity_poly.type
_entity_poly.pdbx_seq_one_letter_code
_entity_poly.pdbx_strand_id
1 'polypeptide(L)'
;MSLLPPRFGWYVLEARYDCLLELEEASNATQNDPMFWDEFESHYGYMNRPSKPYFAESLTKYANGAQIWLKREDLNHTGSHKINNAVRQVQDPLAIRLGKTRVIAETGARQHGVATATVCACVGMECVIYMSADDVRC
;
A
#
# COMPACT_ATOMS: atom_id res chain seq x y z
N MET A 1 25.19 -5.18 -2.63
CA MET A 1 24.32 -5.90 -3.57
C MET A 1 24.04 -7.28 -2.98
N SER A 2 23.00 -7.39 -2.14
CA SER A 2 22.56 -8.71 -1.68
C SER A 2 21.97 -9.43 -2.89
N LEU A 3 22.57 -10.55 -3.28
CA LEU A 3 22.07 -11.38 -4.37
C LEU A 3 20.73 -11.98 -3.92
N LEU A 4 19.63 -11.36 -4.35
CA LEU A 4 18.32 -11.97 -4.23
C LEU A 4 18.32 -13.30 -5.01
N PRO A 5 17.55 -14.31 -4.57
CA PRO A 5 17.41 -15.57 -5.30
C PRO A 5 17.01 -15.35 -6.78
N PRO A 6 17.29 -16.31 -7.70
CA PRO A 6 17.06 -16.16 -9.15
C PRO A 6 15.63 -15.79 -9.59
N ARG A 7 14.63 -16.00 -8.71
CA ARG A 7 13.23 -15.61 -8.93
C ARG A 7 12.97 -14.10 -8.83
N PHE A 8 13.96 -13.32 -8.41
CA PHE A 8 13.87 -11.88 -8.25
C PHE A 8 14.75 -11.18 -9.29
N GLY A 9 14.33 -9.98 -9.70
CA GLY A 9 14.98 -9.20 -10.75
C GLY A 9 13.94 -8.36 -11.48
N TRP A 10 14.40 -7.50 -12.39
CA TRP A 10 13.52 -6.68 -13.24
C TRP A 10 13.47 -7.26 -14.64
N TYR A 11 12.38 -7.96 -14.96
CA TYR A 11 12.11 -8.48 -16.30
C TYR A 11 11.16 -7.51 -17.01
N VAL A 12 11.72 -6.42 -17.51
CA VAL A 12 10.96 -5.26 -18.00
C VAL A 12 11.48 -4.79 -19.35
N LEU A 13 10.64 -4.08 -20.09
CA LEU A 13 11.06 -3.43 -21.34
C LEU A 13 12.06 -2.31 -21.04
N GLU A 14 13.01 -2.09 -21.94
CA GLU A 14 14.04 -1.04 -21.84
C GLU A 14 13.41 0.35 -21.62
N ALA A 15 12.30 0.64 -22.31
CA ALA A 15 11.55 1.88 -22.16
C ALA A 15 10.98 2.15 -20.74
N ARG A 16 11.04 1.16 -19.83
CA ARG A 16 10.60 1.29 -18.42
C ARG A 16 11.75 1.22 -17.42
N TYR A 17 12.96 0.93 -17.88
CA TYR A 17 14.12 0.71 -17.01
C TYR A 17 14.45 1.96 -16.20
N ASP A 18 14.59 3.12 -16.84
CA ASP A 18 14.94 4.37 -16.17
C ASP A 18 13.89 4.80 -15.12
N CYS A 19 12.61 4.58 -15.41
CA CYS A 19 11.54 4.88 -14.46
C CYS A 19 11.61 4.01 -13.19
N LEU A 20 12.03 2.74 -13.33
CA LEU A 20 12.16 1.84 -12.18
C LEU A 20 13.41 2.17 -11.35
N LEU A 21 14.47 2.64 -12.01
CA LEU A 21 15.66 3.14 -11.32
C LEU A 21 15.35 4.41 -10.51
N GLU A 22 14.68 5.41 -11.13
CA GLU A 22 14.22 6.64 -10.45
C GLU A 22 13.34 6.30 -9.23
N LEU A 23 12.45 5.32 -9.39
CA LEU A 23 11.58 4.80 -8.33
C LEU A 23 12.37 4.16 -7.18
N GLU A 24 13.35 3.31 -7.49
CA GLU A 24 14.18 2.64 -6.50
C GLU A 24 15.03 3.66 -5.72
N GLU A 25 15.65 4.62 -6.40
CA GLU A 25 16.43 5.69 -5.79
C GLU A 25 15.59 6.53 -4.82
N ALA A 26 14.40 6.97 -5.25
CA ALA A 26 13.48 7.71 -4.39
C ALA A 26 12.99 6.88 -3.19
N SER A 27 12.65 5.60 -3.41
CA SER A 27 12.25 4.68 -2.35
C SER A 27 13.37 4.47 -1.31
N ASN A 28 14.62 4.35 -1.77
CA ASN A 28 15.78 4.16 -0.89
C ASN A 28 16.14 5.43 -0.12
N ALA A 29 16.03 6.61 -0.76
CA ALA A 29 16.25 7.89 -0.10
C ALA A 29 15.28 8.11 1.07
N THR A 30 14.02 7.68 0.91
CA THR A 30 12.97 7.95 1.89
C THR A 30 12.91 6.96 3.02
N GLN A 31 13.44 5.74 2.85
CA GLN A 31 13.59 4.78 3.94
C GLN A 31 14.38 5.32 5.14
N ASN A 32 15.37 6.18 4.89
CA ASN A 32 16.25 6.73 5.93
C ASN A 32 15.92 8.18 6.31
N ASP A 33 14.85 8.76 5.77
CA ASP A 33 14.46 10.15 6.03
C ASP A 33 13.50 10.22 7.23
N PRO A 34 13.89 10.83 8.38
CA PRO A 34 13.01 10.97 9.54
C PRO A 34 11.76 11.80 9.26
N MET A 35 11.87 12.83 8.40
CA MET A 35 10.72 13.68 8.07
C MET A 35 9.64 12.90 7.33
N PHE A 36 10.06 11.97 6.47
CA PHE A 36 9.14 11.03 5.82
C PHE A 36 8.37 10.19 6.84
N TRP A 37 9.07 9.65 7.85
CA TRP A 37 8.42 8.83 8.88
C TRP A 37 7.48 9.65 9.74
N ASP A 38 7.85 10.86 10.15
CA ASP A 38 6.98 11.76 10.93
C ASP A 38 5.67 12.06 10.19
N GLU A 39 5.75 12.35 8.88
CA GLU A 39 4.58 12.58 8.05
C GLU A 39 3.73 11.32 7.85
N PHE A 40 4.36 10.19 7.53
CA PHE A 40 3.66 8.91 7.39
C PHE A 40 2.92 8.50 8.68
N GLU A 41 3.55 8.71 9.84
CA GLU A 41 2.95 8.43 11.15
C GLU A 41 1.82 9.40 11.50
N SER A 42 1.85 10.64 11.00
CA SER A 42 0.74 11.58 11.14
C SER A 42 -0.58 11.04 10.55
N HIS A 43 -0.49 10.16 9.55
CA HIS A 43 -1.64 9.50 8.92
C HIS A 43 -2.11 8.24 9.65
N TYR A 44 -1.50 7.85 10.77
CA TYR A 44 -1.95 6.67 11.52
C TYR A 44 -3.40 6.82 12.00
N GLY A 45 -3.82 8.03 12.40
CA GLY A 45 -5.22 8.32 12.71
C GLY A 45 -6.14 8.09 11.51
N TYR A 46 -5.74 8.55 10.33
CA TYR A 46 -6.48 8.36 9.08
C TYR A 46 -6.60 6.89 8.67
N MET A 47 -5.54 6.10 8.85
CA MET A 47 -5.51 4.67 8.53
C MET A 47 -6.14 3.77 9.60
N ASN A 48 -6.51 4.33 10.76
CA ASN A 48 -6.93 3.60 11.97
C ASN A 48 -5.83 2.67 12.54
N ARG A 49 -4.62 3.20 12.67
CA ARG A 49 -3.45 2.53 13.25
C ARG A 49 -3.12 3.06 14.65
N PRO A 50 -2.55 2.22 15.53
CA PRO A 50 -2.26 0.79 15.33
C PRO A 50 -3.51 -0.09 15.47
N SER A 51 -3.64 -1.11 14.62
CA SER A 51 -4.68 -2.13 14.77
C SER A 51 -4.38 -3.00 16.00
N LYS A 52 -5.34 -3.11 16.93
CA LYS A 52 -5.18 -3.95 18.14
C LYS A 52 -5.39 -5.44 17.78
N PRO A 53 -4.51 -6.35 18.25
CA PRO A 53 -4.76 -7.78 18.10
C PRO A 53 -5.99 -8.17 18.95
N TYR A 54 -6.87 -8.97 18.38
CA TYR A 54 -8.09 -9.45 19.03
C TYR A 54 -7.94 -10.91 19.42
N PHE A 55 -8.13 -11.24 20.70
CA PHE A 55 -8.15 -12.62 21.16
C PHE A 55 -9.48 -13.28 20.81
N ALA A 56 -9.46 -14.31 19.96
CA ALA A 56 -10.66 -14.99 19.49
C ALA A 56 -10.99 -16.16 20.42
N GLU A 57 -11.65 -15.88 21.54
CA GLU A 57 -11.96 -16.88 22.58
C GLU A 57 -12.73 -18.09 22.05
N SER A 58 -13.84 -17.86 21.33
CA SER A 58 -14.69 -18.95 20.81
C SER A 58 -13.95 -19.81 19.79
N LEU A 59 -13.13 -19.18 18.94
CA LEU A 59 -12.34 -19.89 17.94
C LEU A 59 -11.21 -20.70 18.59
N THR A 60 -10.58 -20.13 19.62
CA THR A 60 -9.57 -20.82 20.44
C THR A 60 -10.16 -22.05 21.13
N LYS A 61 -11.35 -21.92 21.74
CA LYS A 61 -12.08 -23.04 22.35
C LYS A 61 -12.43 -24.11 21.33
N TYR A 62 -12.92 -23.72 20.16
CA TYR A 62 -13.27 -24.63 19.07
C TYR A 62 -12.05 -25.40 18.54
N ALA A 63 -10.92 -24.72 18.33
CA ALA A 63 -9.69 -25.32 17.82
C ALA A 63 -9.02 -26.27 18.82
N ASN A 64 -9.34 -26.16 20.12
CA ASN A 64 -8.85 -27.02 21.21
C ASN A 64 -7.32 -27.24 21.19
N GLY A 65 -6.57 -26.15 21.01
CA GLY A 65 -5.12 -26.17 20.86
C GLY A 65 -4.50 -24.84 21.25
N ALA A 66 -3.81 -24.20 20.30
CA ALA A 66 -3.16 -22.92 20.53
C ALA A 66 -4.15 -21.76 20.73
N GLN A 67 -3.69 -20.69 21.36
CA GLN A 67 -4.42 -19.41 21.44
C GLN A 67 -4.49 -18.74 20.06
N ILE A 68 -5.69 -18.35 19.64
CA ILE A 68 -5.91 -17.71 18.34
C ILE A 68 -6.13 -16.21 18.51
N TRP A 69 -5.23 -15.43 17.90
CA TRP A 69 -5.26 -13.98 17.87
C TRP A 69 -5.42 -13.47 16.45
N LEU A 70 -6.29 -12.49 16.24
CA LEU A 70 -6.57 -11.89 14.94
C LEU A 70 -5.96 -10.49 14.88
N LYS A 71 -5.05 -10.25 13.94
CA LYS A 71 -4.57 -8.90 13.64
C LYS A 71 -5.63 -8.17 12.82
N ARG A 72 -6.26 -7.15 13.42
CA ARG A 72 -7.47 -6.50 12.90
C ARG A 72 -7.22 -5.47 11.80
N GLU A 73 -6.54 -5.85 10.72
CA GLU A 73 -6.36 -4.97 9.54
C GLU A 73 -7.66 -4.74 8.76
N ASP A 74 -8.72 -5.52 9.05
CA ASP A 74 -10.08 -5.29 8.55
C ASP A 74 -10.68 -3.97 9.06
N LEU A 75 -10.19 -3.47 10.20
CA LEU A 75 -10.64 -2.21 10.78
C LEU A 75 -9.90 -0.99 10.23
N ASN A 76 -8.91 -1.18 9.36
CA ASN A 76 -8.23 -0.05 8.74
C ASN A 76 -9.23 0.77 7.92
N HIS A 77 -8.94 2.05 7.72
CA HIS A 77 -9.70 2.84 6.76
C HIS A 77 -9.69 2.16 5.38
N THR A 78 -10.80 2.25 4.65
CA THR A 78 -11.12 1.45 3.45
C THR A 78 -11.34 -0.06 3.67
N GLY A 79 -11.26 -0.56 4.90
CA GLY A 79 -11.62 -1.94 5.26
C GLY A 79 -10.58 -3.01 4.90
N SER A 80 -9.34 -2.63 4.58
CA SER A 80 -8.27 -3.60 4.33
C SER A 80 -6.86 -3.06 4.58
N HIS A 81 -5.88 -3.96 4.64
CA HIS A 81 -4.46 -3.62 4.81
C HIS A 81 -3.86 -2.80 3.64
N LYS A 82 -4.57 -2.67 2.51
CA LYS A 82 -4.05 -2.02 1.29
C LYS A 82 -3.85 -0.51 1.46
N ILE A 83 -4.60 0.13 2.37
CA ILE A 83 -4.47 1.56 2.67
C ILE A 83 -3.06 1.92 3.16
N ASN A 84 -2.40 1.04 3.91
CA ASN A 84 -1.04 1.26 4.42
C ASN A 84 -0.04 1.53 3.28
N ASN A 85 -0.13 0.73 2.22
CA ASN A 85 0.72 0.88 1.05
C ASN A 85 0.27 2.05 0.17
N ALA A 86 -1.04 2.26 0.00
CA ALA A 86 -1.56 3.38 -0.78
C ALA A 86 -1.13 4.73 -0.20
N VAL A 87 -1.22 4.91 1.12
CA VAL A 87 -0.74 6.12 1.81
C VAL A 87 0.75 6.29 1.57
N ARG A 88 1.54 5.23 1.79
CA ARG A 88 2.98 5.30 1.53
C ARG A 88 3.32 5.60 0.07
N GLN A 89 2.57 5.16 -0.94
CA GLN A 89 2.96 5.42 -2.33
C GLN A 89 2.47 6.77 -2.87
N VAL A 90 1.26 7.18 -2.45
CA VAL A 90 0.56 8.35 -3.01
C VAL A 90 0.85 9.61 -2.20
N GLN A 91 0.88 9.51 -0.87
CA GLN A 91 0.88 10.70 -0.02
C GLN A 91 2.27 11.32 0.08
N ASP A 92 3.30 10.60 0.49
CA ASP A 92 4.65 11.18 0.55
C ASP A 92 5.70 10.10 0.77
N PRO A 93 6.31 9.46 -0.26
CA PRO A 93 7.65 9.88 -0.68
C PRO A 93 7.96 9.70 -2.18
N LEU A 94 7.02 9.17 -2.98
CA LEU A 94 7.32 8.83 -4.36
C LEU A 94 6.63 9.78 -5.34
N ALA A 95 5.31 9.90 -5.30
CA ALA A 95 4.62 10.68 -6.32
C ALA A 95 4.85 12.19 -6.15
N ILE A 96 4.65 12.73 -4.94
CA ILE A 96 4.81 14.18 -4.67
C ILE A 96 6.29 14.61 -4.76
N ARG A 97 7.22 13.86 -4.15
CA ARG A 97 8.66 14.19 -4.19
C ARG A 97 9.28 14.03 -5.58
N LEU A 98 8.80 13.08 -6.39
CA LEU A 98 9.17 13.01 -7.82
C LEU A 98 8.45 14.04 -8.69
N GLY A 99 7.69 14.95 -8.10
CA GLY A 99 6.95 16.01 -8.81
C GLY A 99 5.85 15.48 -9.72
N LYS A 100 5.35 14.26 -9.48
CA LYS A 100 4.25 13.69 -10.25
C LYS A 100 2.93 14.27 -9.72
N THR A 101 2.02 14.58 -10.65
CA THR A 101 0.69 15.13 -10.34
C THR A 101 -0.43 14.10 -10.51
N ARG A 102 -0.09 12.92 -11.01
CA ARG A 102 -1.03 11.87 -11.42
C ARG A 102 -0.55 10.49 -10.98
N VAL A 103 -1.47 9.71 -10.45
CA VAL A 103 -1.28 8.30 -10.08
C VAL A 103 -2.14 7.43 -10.97
N ILE A 104 -1.54 6.33 -11.45
CA ILE A 104 -2.26 5.27 -12.13
C ILE A 104 -2.14 3.97 -11.33
N ALA A 105 -3.19 3.17 -11.31
CA ALA A 105 -3.15 1.83 -10.75
C ALA A 105 -4.15 0.92 -11.46
N GLU A 106 -3.93 -0.39 -11.39
CA GLU A 106 -4.86 -1.39 -11.88
C GLU A 106 -5.69 -2.00 -10.75
N THR A 107 -6.87 -2.53 -11.05
CA THR A 107 -7.63 -3.29 -10.05
C THR A 107 -8.47 -4.39 -10.68
N GLY A 108 -8.56 -5.52 -9.98
CA GLY A 108 -9.54 -6.59 -10.25
C GLY A 108 -10.65 -6.56 -9.22
N ALA A 109 -10.38 -7.09 -8.02
CA ALA A 109 -11.34 -7.13 -6.89
C ALA A 109 -11.64 -5.75 -6.24
N ARG A 110 -11.29 -4.64 -6.90
CA ARG A 110 -11.60 -3.23 -6.55
C ARG A 110 -10.88 -2.64 -5.33
N GLN A 111 -10.55 -3.45 -4.33
CA GLN A 111 -9.99 -2.97 -3.06
C GLN A 111 -8.71 -2.14 -3.20
N HIS A 112 -7.82 -2.49 -4.14
CA HIS A 112 -6.62 -1.69 -4.39
C HIS A 112 -6.97 -0.35 -5.03
N GLY A 113 -7.83 -0.35 -6.06
CA GLY A 113 -8.26 0.87 -6.72
C GLY A 113 -8.97 1.84 -5.77
N VAL A 114 -9.83 1.31 -4.89
CA VAL A 114 -10.50 2.10 -3.85
C VAL A 114 -9.48 2.72 -2.88
N ALA A 115 -8.53 1.93 -2.35
CA ALA A 115 -7.51 2.46 -1.45
C ALA A 115 -6.65 3.56 -2.12
N THR A 116 -6.21 3.34 -3.35
CA THR A 116 -5.42 4.33 -4.11
C THR A 116 -6.22 5.61 -4.39
N ALA A 117 -7.47 5.48 -4.82
CA ALA A 117 -8.34 6.64 -5.08
C ALA A 117 -8.65 7.43 -3.80
N THR A 118 -8.90 6.74 -2.68
CA THR A 118 -9.14 7.35 -1.37
C THR A 118 -7.95 8.21 -0.93
N VAL A 119 -6.72 7.74 -1.11
CA VAL A 119 -5.54 8.53 -0.76
C VAL A 119 -5.31 9.67 -1.75
N CYS A 120 -5.45 9.43 -3.06
CA CYS A 120 -5.31 10.48 -4.07
C CYS A 120 -6.29 11.64 -3.82
N ALA A 121 -7.53 11.33 -3.42
CA ALA A 121 -8.52 12.34 -3.05
C ALA A 121 -8.13 13.12 -1.78
N CYS A 122 -7.47 12.47 -0.81
CA CYS A 122 -6.98 13.11 0.41
C CYS A 122 -5.87 14.14 0.13
N VAL A 123 -5.02 13.89 -0.88
CA VAL A 123 -3.84 14.73 -1.18
C VAL A 123 -4.00 15.63 -2.42
N GLY A 124 -5.14 15.56 -3.10
CA GLY A 124 -5.41 16.36 -4.29
C GLY A 124 -4.67 15.92 -5.56
N MET A 125 -4.36 14.63 -5.69
CA MET A 125 -3.73 14.06 -6.88
C MET A 125 -4.76 13.53 -7.89
N GLU A 126 -4.46 13.67 -9.18
CA GLU A 126 -5.26 13.01 -10.22
C GLU A 126 -5.08 11.49 -10.11
N CYS A 127 -6.19 10.74 -10.08
CA CYS A 127 -6.17 9.29 -9.95
C CYS A 127 -6.89 8.63 -11.13
N VAL A 128 -6.21 7.72 -11.83
CA VAL A 128 -6.81 6.91 -12.89
C VAL A 128 -6.62 5.42 -12.58
N ILE A 129 -7.75 4.73 -12.37
CA ILE A 129 -7.76 3.29 -12.10
C ILE A 129 -8.16 2.53 -13.35
N TYR A 130 -7.28 1.65 -13.82
CA TYR A 130 -7.56 0.72 -14.92
C TYR A 130 -8.18 -0.56 -14.37
N MET A 131 -9.32 -0.95 -14.91
CA MET A 131 -10.08 -2.11 -14.45
C MET A 131 -10.60 -2.88 -15.66
N SER A 132 -10.51 -4.21 -15.62
CA SER A 132 -11.06 -5.04 -16.69
C SER A 132 -12.56 -4.86 -16.80
N ALA A 133 -13.09 -4.84 -18.02
CA ALA A 133 -14.53 -4.71 -18.25
C ALA A 133 -15.34 -5.85 -17.58
N ASP A 134 -14.76 -7.04 -17.46
CA ASP A 134 -15.41 -8.17 -16.79
C ASP A 134 -15.45 -7.98 -15.27
N ASP A 135 -14.39 -7.42 -14.68
CA ASP A 135 -14.35 -7.12 -13.24
C ASP A 135 -15.28 -5.95 -12.88
N VAL A 136 -15.65 -5.08 -13.82
CA VAL A 136 -16.64 -4.00 -13.59
C VAL A 136 -18.05 -4.56 -13.45
N ARG A 137 -18.34 -5.71 -14.07
CA ARG A 137 -19.69 -6.28 -14.12
C ARG A 137 -20.05 -7.13 -12.90
N CYS A 138 -19.08 -7.52 -12.07
CA CYS A 138 -19.28 -8.38 -10.91
C CYS A 138 -19.71 -7.66 -9.62
#